data_AF-A0A950NFK5-F1
#
_entry.id   AF-A0A950NFK5-F1
#
_cell.length_a   1.000
_cell.length_b   1.000
_cell.length_c   1.000
_cell.angle_alpha   90.00
_cell.angle_beta   90.00
_cell.angle_gamma   90.00
#
_symmetry.space_group_name_H-M   'P 1'
#
loop_
_entity.id
_entity.type
_entity.pdbx_description
1 polymer ?
#
loop_
_entity_poly.entity_id
_entity_poly.type
_entity_poly.pdbx_seq_one_letter_code
_entity_poly.pdbx_strand_id
1 'polypeptide(L)'
;TGPKLFCVCGAVTEPGTYEVPFGTTVGELLELAGGVAAGRTLRAVLLGGAAGSFITPAELEMPLTFEDARAAGTTLGSGVVLVVDDHLNLPELLAAIAAFFRDESCGQCVPCRVGTVRQEEALARLRSGRTRGTVQDEFTLIAEIGEAMRDASICGLGQTASSAIESAIGRLEIFNGGVRA
;
A
#
# COMPACT_ATOMS: atom_id res chain seq x y z
N THR A 1 -27.41 -0.63 0.41
CA THR A 1 -26.35 -1.57 -0.02
C THR A 1 -26.53 -1.85 -1.51
N GLY A 2 -25.44 -1.99 -2.24
CA GLY A 2 -25.41 -2.25 -3.69
C GLY A 2 -24.11 -3.00 -4.04
N PRO A 3 -23.93 -3.43 -5.29
CA PRO A 3 -22.66 -4.00 -5.71
C PRO A 3 -21.55 -2.94 -5.77
N LYS A 4 -20.31 -3.38 -5.65
CA LYS A 4 -19.10 -2.57 -5.89
C LYS A 4 -18.19 -3.30 -6.86
N LEU A 5 -17.58 -2.53 -7.75
CA LEU A 5 -16.54 -3.02 -8.65
C LEU A 5 -15.19 -3.03 -7.92
N PHE A 6 -14.50 -4.16 -7.97
CA PHE A 6 -13.12 -4.30 -7.53
C PHE A 6 -12.23 -4.71 -8.70
N CYS A 7 -11.11 -4.01 -8.88
CA CYS A 7 -10.11 -4.34 -9.87
C CYS A 7 -9.01 -5.16 -9.21
N VAL A 8 -9.00 -6.46 -9.46
CA VAL A 8 -8.03 -7.42 -8.91
C VAL A 8 -6.88 -7.59 -9.91
N CYS A 9 -5.65 -7.37 -9.45
CA CYS A 9 -4.45 -7.50 -10.25
C CYS A 9 -3.27 -8.02 -9.41
N GLY A 10 -2.10 -8.19 -10.04
CA GLY A 10 -0.91 -8.73 -9.38
C GLY A 10 -0.83 -10.25 -9.52
N ALA A 11 -0.46 -10.94 -8.44
CA ALA A 11 -0.17 -12.36 -8.42
C ALA A 11 -1.42 -13.26 -8.35
N VAL A 12 -2.41 -13.00 -9.22
CA VAL A 12 -3.64 -13.81 -9.35
C VAL A 12 -3.69 -14.51 -10.70
N THR A 13 -4.43 -15.63 -10.76
CA THR A 13 -4.60 -16.40 -12.00
C THR A 13 -5.46 -15.66 -13.04
N GLU A 14 -6.54 -15.02 -12.58
CA GLU A 14 -7.52 -14.33 -13.43
C GLU A 14 -7.61 -12.85 -13.01
N PRO A 15 -6.69 -11.97 -13.44
CA PRO A 15 -6.80 -10.54 -13.16
C PRO A 15 -7.98 -9.93 -13.93
N GLY A 16 -8.69 -8.99 -13.31
CA GLY A 16 -9.89 -8.41 -13.92
C GLY A 16 -10.67 -7.48 -13.00
N THR A 17 -11.82 -7.03 -13.48
CA THR A 17 -12.79 -6.27 -12.68
C THR A 17 -13.94 -7.18 -12.30
N TYR A 18 -14.19 -7.28 -11.00
CA TYR A 18 -15.21 -8.14 -10.41
C TYR A 18 -16.29 -7.27 -9.76
N GLU A 19 -17.55 -7.49 -10.14
CA GLU A 19 -18.70 -6.90 -9.49
C GLU A 19 -19.19 -7.83 -8.38
N VAL A 20 -19.07 -7.40 -7.12
CA VAL A 20 -19.47 -8.19 -5.95
C VAL A 20 -20.34 -7.37 -5.01
N PRO A 21 -21.25 -8.00 -4.25
CA PRO A 21 -22.00 -7.28 -3.23
C PRO A 21 -21.08 -6.74 -2.14
N PHE A 22 -21.44 -5.58 -1.57
CA PHE A 22 -20.81 -5.13 -0.32
C PHE A 22 -20.94 -6.22 0.76
N GLY A 23 -19.80 -6.56 1.38
CA GLY A 23 -19.72 -7.62 2.40
C GLY A 23 -19.04 -8.90 1.93
N THR A 24 -18.81 -9.09 0.62
CA THR A 24 -17.91 -10.14 0.13
C THR A 24 -16.54 -9.99 0.79
N THR A 25 -15.95 -11.09 1.25
CA THR A 25 -14.65 -11.03 1.92
C THR A 25 -13.50 -10.85 0.92
N VAL A 26 -12.33 -10.43 1.40
CA VAL A 26 -11.13 -10.38 0.54
C VAL A 26 -10.80 -11.78 -0.01
N GLY A 27 -10.92 -12.82 0.83
CA GLY A 27 -10.70 -14.21 0.43
C GLY A 27 -11.63 -14.67 -0.69
N GLU A 28 -12.93 -14.43 -0.55
CA GLU A 28 -13.92 -14.74 -1.59
C GLU A 28 -13.61 -14.02 -2.91
N LEU A 29 -13.21 -12.75 -2.84
CA LEU A 29 -12.81 -12.00 -4.05
C LEU A 29 -11.54 -12.57 -4.70
N LEU A 30 -10.58 -13.06 -3.91
CA LEU A 30 -9.39 -13.75 -4.43
C LEU A 30 -9.74 -15.08 -5.08
N GLU A 31 -10.68 -15.84 -4.51
CA GLU A 31 -11.19 -17.08 -5.11
C GLU A 31 -11.85 -16.82 -6.46
N LEU A 32 -12.67 -15.76 -6.57
CA LEU A 32 -13.25 -15.32 -7.84
C LEU A 32 -12.20 -14.96 -8.89
N ALA A 33 -11.05 -14.44 -8.46
CA ALA A 33 -9.90 -14.14 -9.33
C ALA A 33 -9.00 -15.35 -9.61
N GLY A 34 -9.47 -16.57 -9.34
CA GLY A 34 -8.73 -17.81 -9.58
C GLY A 34 -7.60 -18.08 -8.60
N GLY A 35 -7.61 -17.40 -7.44
CA GLY A 35 -6.61 -17.53 -6.39
C GLY A 35 -5.24 -16.96 -6.76
N VAL A 36 -4.28 -17.16 -5.86
CA VAL A 36 -2.88 -16.80 -6.09
C VAL A 36 -2.27 -17.69 -7.18
N ALA A 37 -1.45 -17.12 -8.07
CA ALA A 37 -0.83 -17.83 -9.17
C ALA A 37 -0.06 -19.09 -8.71
N ALA A 38 -0.10 -20.15 -9.52
CA ALA A 38 0.48 -21.45 -9.17
C ALA A 38 1.96 -21.37 -8.76
N GLY A 39 2.29 -22.04 -7.65
CA GLY A 39 3.65 -22.07 -7.10
C GLY A 39 4.08 -20.80 -6.36
N ARG A 40 3.16 -19.85 -6.13
CA ARG A 40 3.38 -18.62 -5.36
C ARG A 40 2.63 -18.67 -4.03
N THR A 41 3.12 -17.92 -3.05
CA THR A 41 2.48 -17.79 -1.74
C THR A 41 1.99 -16.35 -1.55
N LEU A 42 0.76 -16.18 -1.07
CA LEU A 42 0.27 -14.84 -0.73
C LEU A 42 1.16 -14.22 0.36
N ARG A 43 1.75 -13.07 0.06
CA ARG A 43 2.51 -12.28 1.03
C ARG A 43 1.66 -11.18 1.63
N ALA A 44 0.94 -10.43 0.80
CA ALA A 44 0.09 -9.32 1.22
C ALA A 44 -0.91 -8.93 0.11
N VAL A 45 -1.86 -8.08 0.45
CA VAL A 45 -2.74 -7.41 -0.52
C VAL A 45 -2.68 -5.92 -0.28
N LEU A 46 -2.37 -5.12 -1.31
CA LEU A 46 -2.51 -3.67 -1.26
C LEU A 46 -3.94 -3.30 -1.67
N LEU A 47 -4.72 -2.89 -0.66
CA LEU A 47 -6.13 -2.57 -0.82
C LEU A 47 -6.33 -1.05 -0.95
N GLY A 48 -7.08 -0.64 -1.97
CA GLY A 48 -7.38 0.77 -2.24
C GLY A 48 -6.45 1.45 -3.25
N GLY A 49 -5.54 0.70 -3.89
CA GLY A 49 -4.61 1.19 -4.90
C GLY A 49 -3.31 1.77 -4.32
N ALA A 50 -2.59 2.59 -5.10
CA ALA A 50 -1.31 3.14 -4.66
C ALA A 50 -1.40 4.03 -3.40
N ALA A 51 -2.55 4.68 -3.19
CA ALA A 51 -2.90 5.46 -2.00
C ALA A 51 -3.51 4.59 -0.87
N GLY A 52 -3.51 3.28 -1.06
CA GLY A 52 -4.12 2.32 -0.16
C GLY A 52 -3.22 1.89 0.99
N SER A 53 -3.61 0.79 1.64
CA SER A 53 -2.85 0.17 2.71
C SER A 53 -2.72 -1.32 2.50
N PHE A 54 -1.61 -1.89 2.95
CA PHE A 54 -1.41 -3.33 2.92
C PHE A 54 -2.24 -4.03 4.00
N ILE A 55 -2.79 -5.19 3.65
CA ILE A 55 -3.35 -6.18 4.58
C ILE A 55 -2.58 -7.50 4.43
N THR A 56 -2.57 -8.28 5.49
CA THR A 56 -1.87 -9.57 5.60
C THR A 56 -2.82 -10.74 5.30
N PRO A 57 -2.30 -11.95 5.04
CA PRO A 57 -3.14 -13.14 4.88
C PRO A 57 -4.06 -13.44 6.07
N ALA A 58 -3.74 -12.95 7.27
CA ALA A 58 -4.60 -13.09 8.45
C ALA A 58 -5.91 -12.26 8.37
N GLU A 59 -6.00 -11.33 7.43
CA GLU A 59 -7.11 -10.39 7.26
C GLU A 59 -8.01 -10.75 6.07
N LEU A 60 -7.87 -11.94 5.46
CA LEU A 60 -8.64 -12.33 4.28
C LEU A 60 -10.15 -12.48 4.54
N GLU A 61 -10.53 -12.79 5.78
CA GLU A 61 -11.93 -12.88 6.20
C GLU A 61 -12.58 -11.50 6.40
N MET A 62 -11.83 -10.40 6.23
CA MET A 62 -12.38 -9.05 6.34
C MET A 62 -13.44 -8.81 5.25
N PRO A 63 -14.69 -8.44 5.62
CA PRO A 63 -15.68 -8.04 4.65
C PRO A 63 -15.26 -6.76 3.91
N LEU A 64 -15.47 -6.70 2.60
CA LEU A 64 -15.15 -5.54 1.78
C LEU A 64 -16.21 -4.44 1.91
N THR A 65 -16.34 -3.86 3.11
CA THR A 65 -17.17 -2.68 3.42
C THR A 65 -16.29 -1.50 3.87
N PHE A 66 -16.82 -0.28 3.83
CA PHE A 66 -16.05 0.89 4.28
C PHE A 66 -15.83 0.86 5.80
N GLU A 67 -16.82 0.36 6.54
CA GLU A 67 -16.83 0.24 7.98
C GLU A 67 -15.80 -0.79 8.45
N ASP A 68 -15.79 -1.98 7.84
CA ASP A 68 -14.87 -3.06 8.19
C ASP A 68 -13.43 -2.71 7.78
N ALA A 69 -13.23 -2.12 6.59
CA ALA A 69 -11.93 -1.64 6.17
C ALA A 69 -11.39 -0.57 7.14
N ARG A 70 -12.22 0.37 7.57
CA ARG A 70 -11.83 1.39 8.56
C ARG A 70 -11.52 0.77 9.92
N ALA A 71 -12.31 -0.19 10.37
CA ALA A 71 -12.09 -0.90 11.63
C ALA A 71 -10.77 -1.69 11.64
N ALA A 72 -10.40 -2.26 10.48
CA ALA A 72 -9.12 -2.93 10.28
C ALA A 72 -7.95 -1.95 10.03
N GLY A 73 -8.17 -0.62 10.07
CA GLY A 73 -7.12 0.38 9.85
C GLY A 73 -6.60 0.40 8.41
N THR A 74 -7.45 0.05 7.45
CA THR A 74 -7.19 0.08 6.00
C THR A 74 -8.28 0.90 5.27
N THR A 75 -8.29 0.85 3.94
CA THR A 75 -9.26 1.56 3.10
C THR A 75 -9.63 0.71 1.89
N LEU A 76 -10.88 0.80 1.43
CA LEU A 76 -11.28 0.21 0.14
C LEU A 76 -10.80 1.05 -1.05
N GLY A 77 -10.48 2.33 -0.83
CA GLY A 77 -10.10 3.29 -1.85
C GLY A 77 -10.98 3.23 -3.10
N SER A 78 -10.33 3.22 -4.27
CA SER A 78 -10.98 3.09 -5.57
C SER A 78 -11.50 1.67 -5.89
N GLY A 79 -11.31 0.69 -4.99
CA GLY A 79 -11.62 -0.72 -5.25
C GLY A 79 -10.50 -1.48 -5.95
N VAL A 80 -9.27 -0.95 -6.00
CA VAL A 80 -8.11 -1.69 -6.51
C VAL A 80 -7.61 -2.67 -5.45
N VAL A 81 -7.38 -3.90 -5.86
CA VAL A 81 -6.88 -5.02 -5.04
C VAL A 81 -5.63 -5.56 -5.72
N LEU A 82 -4.46 -5.10 -5.29
CA LEU A 82 -3.18 -5.60 -5.82
C LEU A 82 -2.67 -6.73 -4.93
N VAL A 83 -2.62 -7.94 -5.50
CA VAL A 83 -2.18 -9.15 -4.81
C VAL A 83 -0.67 -9.28 -4.93
N VAL A 84 0.01 -9.37 -3.79
CA VAL A 84 1.47 -9.44 -3.68
C VAL A 84 1.88 -10.82 -3.19
N ASP A 85 2.73 -11.49 -3.97
CA ASP A 85 3.29 -12.80 -3.61
C ASP A 85 4.67 -12.69 -2.93
N ASP A 86 5.25 -13.84 -2.65
CA ASP A 86 6.58 -14.03 -2.07
C ASP A 86 7.74 -13.72 -3.03
N HIS A 87 7.47 -13.53 -4.33
CA HIS A 87 8.50 -13.22 -5.33
C HIS A 87 8.61 -11.74 -5.67
N LEU A 88 7.57 -10.94 -5.41
CA LEU A 88 7.64 -9.51 -5.65
C LEU A 88 8.66 -8.84 -4.73
N ASN A 89 9.56 -8.05 -5.33
CA ASN A 89 10.46 -7.18 -4.59
C ASN A 89 9.66 -6.00 -4.01
N LEU A 90 9.14 -6.19 -2.80
CA LEU A 90 8.31 -5.20 -2.12
C LEU A 90 9.02 -3.84 -1.91
N PRO A 91 10.31 -3.77 -1.54
CA PRO A 91 11.05 -2.51 -1.55
C PRO A 91 11.04 -1.76 -2.90
N GLU A 92 11.12 -2.48 -4.02
CA GLU A 92 11.05 -1.88 -5.36
C GLU A 92 9.64 -1.37 -5.69
N LEU A 93 8.59 -2.14 -5.34
CA LEU A 93 7.20 -1.67 -5.46
C LEU A 93 6.98 -0.36 -4.69
N LEU A 94 7.45 -0.28 -3.44
CA LEU A 94 7.30 0.93 -2.62
C LEU A 94 8.08 2.12 -3.19
N ALA A 95 9.27 1.88 -3.77
CA ALA A 95 10.02 2.93 -4.46
C ALA A 95 9.26 3.46 -5.68
N ALA A 96 8.62 2.57 -6.46
CA ALA A 96 7.79 2.97 -7.60
C ALA A 96 6.56 3.78 -7.15
N ILE A 97 5.88 3.38 -6.07
CA ILE A 97 4.76 4.14 -5.48
C ILE A 97 5.21 5.52 -4.99
N ALA A 98 6.36 5.60 -4.31
CA ALA A 98 6.91 6.88 -3.83
C ALA A 98 7.24 7.82 -5.00
N ALA A 99 7.89 7.30 -6.05
CA ALA A 99 8.19 8.06 -7.25
C ALA A 99 6.91 8.56 -7.95
N PHE A 100 5.89 7.70 -8.05
CA PHE A 100 4.58 8.09 -8.59
C PHE A 100 3.99 9.30 -7.86
N PHE A 101 3.92 9.29 -6.52
CA PHE A 101 3.35 10.43 -5.79
C PHE A 101 4.22 11.69 -5.85
N ARG A 102 5.54 11.54 -6.00
CA ARG A 102 6.45 12.66 -6.23
C ARG A 102 6.19 13.30 -7.58
N ASP A 103 6.05 12.50 -8.64
CA ASP A 103 5.81 12.95 -10.01
C ASP A 103 4.40 13.55 -10.19
N GLU A 104 3.38 12.96 -9.55
CA GLU A 104 1.98 13.38 -9.66
C GLU A 104 1.59 14.50 -8.68
N SER A 105 2.52 14.99 -7.87
CA SER A 105 2.27 16.15 -7.02
C SER A 105 2.05 17.40 -7.88
N CYS A 106 0.90 18.07 -7.73
CA CYS A 106 0.66 19.35 -8.40
C CYS A 106 1.55 20.51 -7.87
N GLY A 107 2.27 20.29 -6.77
CA GLY A 107 3.22 21.25 -6.21
C GLY A 107 2.63 22.40 -5.39
N GLN A 108 1.30 22.45 -5.19
CA GLN A 108 0.62 23.59 -4.57
C GLN A 108 0.86 23.70 -3.06
N CYS A 109 0.79 22.59 -2.31
CA CYS A 109 1.01 22.59 -0.86
C CYS A 109 2.42 22.05 -0.52
N VAL A 110 3.10 22.74 0.39
CA VAL A 110 4.48 22.41 0.79
C VAL A 110 4.60 20.99 1.38
N PRO A 111 3.70 20.53 2.28
CA PRO A 111 3.76 19.18 2.82
C PRO A 111 3.76 18.11 1.73
N CYS A 112 2.88 18.21 0.73
CA CYS A 112 2.85 17.26 -0.39
C CYS A 112 4.07 17.42 -1.32
N ARG A 113 4.37 18.64 -1.78
CA ARG A 113 5.45 18.89 -2.77
C ARG A 113 6.82 18.47 -2.24
N VAL A 114 7.09 18.75 -0.97
CA VAL A 114 8.39 18.44 -0.36
C VAL A 114 8.35 17.07 0.30
N GLY A 115 7.27 16.71 0.98
CA GLY A 115 7.15 15.44 1.70
C GLY A 115 7.29 14.21 0.79
N THR A 116 6.64 14.23 -0.38
CA THR A 116 6.76 13.12 -1.36
C THR A 116 8.20 12.88 -1.82
N VAL A 117 8.97 13.96 -2.05
CA VAL A 117 10.41 13.88 -2.36
C VAL A 117 11.19 13.31 -1.17
N ARG A 118 10.94 13.79 0.05
CA ARG A 118 11.68 13.33 1.24
C ARG A 118 11.38 11.89 1.60
N GLN A 119 10.15 11.45 1.38
CA GLN A 119 9.73 10.06 1.51
C GLN A 119 10.46 9.15 0.51
N GLU A 120 10.50 9.53 -0.77
CA GLU A 120 11.25 8.79 -1.81
C GLU A 120 12.74 8.69 -1.45
N GLU A 121 13.36 9.79 -1.02
CA GLU A 121 14.76 9.80 -0.60
C GLU A 121 15.02 8.90 0.62
N ALA A 122 14.11 8.88 1.60
CA ALA A 122 14.20 8.01 2.78
C ALA A 122 14.11 6.54 2.39
N LEU A 123 13.17 6.18 1.50
CA LEU A 123 13.08 4.83 0.94
C LEU A 123 14.33 4.43 0.15
N ALA A 124 14.92 5.35 -0.62
CA ALA A 124 16.17 5.09 -1.33
C ALA A 124 17.34 4.79 -0.37
N ARG A 125 17.39 5.47 0.77
CA ARG A 125 18.38 5.20 1.82
C ARG A 125 18.16 3.84 2.48
N LEU A 126 16.92 3.52 2.85
CA LEU A 126 16.54 2.21 3.38
C LEU A 126 16.91 1.08 2.42
N ARG A 127 16.58 1.23 1.13
CA ARG A 127 16.89 0.24 0.08
C ARG A 127 18.38 0.04 -0.17
N SER A 128 19.19 1.09 -0.04
CA SER A 128 20.63 1.00 -0.27
C SER A 128 21.43 0.64 0.99
N GLY A 129 20.79 0.54 2.15
CA GLY A 129 21.46 0.35 3.43
C GLY A 129 22.34 1.54 3.87
N ARG A 130 22.17 2.72 3.25
CA ARG A 130 22.92 3.94 3.53
C ARG A 130 22.04 4.97 4.26
N THR A 131 21.45 4.52 5.37
CA THR A 131 20.62 5.35 6.25
C THR A 131 21.47 6.47 6.89
N ARG A 132 20.84 7.61 7.20
CA ARG A 132 21.53 8.73 7.88
C ARG A 132 21.79 8.44 9.37
N GLY A 133 21.02 7.52 9.93
CA GLY A 133 21.16 6.98 11.28
C GLY A 133 20.82 5.49 11.27
N THR A 134 19.99 5.04 12.20
CA THR A 134 19.44 3.68 12.19
C THR A 134 18.30 3.53 11.18
N VAL A 135 17.91 2.28 10.88
CA VAL A 135 16.68 1.99 10.11
C VAL A 135 15.45 2.56 10.82
N GLN A 136 15.43 2.50 12.15
CA GLN A 136 14.34 3.05 12.96
C GLN A 136 14.23 4.58 12.82
N ASP A 137 15.35 5.29 12.70
CA ASP A 137 15.34 6.73 12.50
C ASP A 137 14.72 7.11 11.14
N GLU A 138 14.93 6.30 10.10
CA GLU A 138 14.27 6.51 8.81
C GLU A 138 12.77 6.17 8.87
N PHE A 139 12.36 5.20 9.70
CA PHE A 139 10.94 4.90 9.93
C PHE A 139 10.23 6.05 10.65
N THR A 140 10.83 6.60 11.71
CA THR A 140 10.35 7.81 12.38
C THR A 140 10.29 8.98 11.40
N LEU A 141 11.37 9.16 10.63
CA LEU A 141 11.46 9.85 9.34
C LEU A 141 10.13 9.91 8.57
N ILE A 142 9.79 8.75 8.04
CA ILE A 142 8.66 8.55 7.13
C ILE A 142 7.33 8.82 7.85
N ALA A 143 7.20 8.42 9.12
CA ALA A 143 6.00 8.65 9.90
C ALA A 143 5.71 10.13 10.13
N GLU A 144 6.73 10.93 10.50
CA GLU A 144 6.60 12.38 10.68
C GLU A 144 6.25 13.09 9.36
N ILE A 145 6.86 12.68 8.25
CA ILE A 145 6.52 13.19 6.91
C ILE A 145 5.07 12.84 6.57
N GLY A 146 4.66 11.59 6.81
CA GLY A 146 3.31 11.11 6.55
C GLY A 146 2.26 11.86 7.36
N GLU A 147 2.52 12.14 8.63
CA GLU A 147 1.65 12.95 9.50
C GLU A 147 1.51 14.38 8.98
N ALA A 148 2.61 15.06 8.68
CA ALA A 148 2.57 16.40 8.12
C ALA A 148 1.82 16.45 6.78
N MET A 149 2.00 15.42 5.95
CA MET A 149 1.29 15.28 4.68
C MET A 149 -0.21 15.05 4.87
N ARG A 150 -0.62 14.18 5.81
CA ARG A 150 -2.02 13.95 6.18
C ARG A 150 -2.72 15.22 6.67
N ASP A 151 -2.08 15.95 7.56
CA ASP A 151 -2.75 17.03 8.29
C ASP A 151 -2.76 18.35 7.53
N ALA A 152 -1.76 18.60 6.68
CA ALA A 152 -1.54 19.90 6.06
C ALA A 152 -1.55 19.90 4.52
N SER A 153 -1.87 18.78 3.86
CA SER A 153 -2.09 18.76 2.41
C SER A 153 -3.50 19.19 2.03
N ILE A 154 -3.61 19.95 0.93
CA ILE A 154 -4.88 20.53 0.46
C ILE A 154 -5.85 19.47 -0.09
N CYS A 155 -5.34 18.36 -0.64
CA CYS A 155 -6.16 17.34 -1.29
C CYS A 155 -5.75 15.91 -0.92
N GLY A 156 -6.61 14.95 -1.30
CA GLY A 156 -6.43 13.54 -0.99
C GLY A 156 -5.11 12.92 -1.46
N LEU A 157 -4.52 13.41 -2.57
CA LEU A 157 -3.20 12.93 -3.03
C LEU A 157 -2.14 13.16 -1.96
N GLY A 158 -1.98 14.40 -1.49
CA GLY A 158 -1.00 14.69 -0.44
C GLY A 158 -1.34 13.98 0.85
N GLN A 159 -2.62 13.89 1.21
CA GLN A 159 -3.06 13.26 2.45
C GLN A 159 -2.81 11.74 2.51
N THR A 160 -2.69 11.06 1.36
CA THR A 160 -2.62 9.58 1.30
C THR A 160 -1.34 9.06 0.64
N ALA A 161 -0.46 9.95 0.15
CA ALA A 161 0.76 9.58 -0.57
C ALA A 161 1.79 8.78 0.26
N SER A 162 1.65 8.73 1.59
CA SER A 162 2.48 7.94 2.50
C SER A 162 1.85 6.63 2.95
N SER A 163 0.54 6.42 2.73
CA SER A 163 -0.25 5.33 3.34
C SER A 163 0.26 3.93 3.00
N ALA A 164 0.59 3.67 1.73
CA ALA A 164 1.09 2.36 1.31
C ALA A 164 2.46 2.07 1.95
N ILE A 165 3.30 3.09 2.14
CA ILE A 165 4.66 2.93 2.67
C ILE A 165 4.63 2.75 4.18
N GLU A 166 3.88 3.59 4.90
CA GLU A 166 3.71 3.46 6.36
C GLU A 166 3.04 2.13 6.71
N SER A 167 2.00 1.72 5.97
CA SER A 167 1.36 0.42 6.20
C SER A 167 2.30 -0.75 5.92
N ALA A 168 3.15 -0.69 4.89
CA ALA A 168 4.11 -1.74 4.63
C ALA A 168 5.18 -1.84 5.73
N ILE A 169 5.71 -0.70 6.20
CA ILE A 169 6.67 -0.67 7.33
C ILE A 169 6.02 -1.25 8.60
N GLY A 170 4.79 -0.84 8.92
CA GLY A 170 4.11 -1.25 10.14
C GLY A 170 3.57 -2.69 10.13
N ARG A 171 3.23 -3.24 8.96
CA ARG A 171 2.54 -4.54 8.86
C ARG A 171 3.36 -5.68 8.25
N LEU A 172 4.38 -5.38 7.45
CA LEU A 172 5.06 -6.39 6.62
C LEU A 172 6.53 -6.65 7.00
N GLU A 173 6.97 -6.13 8.15
CA GLU A 173 8.31 -6.32 8.72
C GLU A 173 9.47 -6.09 7.71
N ILE A 174 9.28 -5.14 6.79
CA ILE A 174 10.25 -4.83 5.73
C ILE A 174 11.42 -4.00 6.25
N PHE A 175 12.56 -4.09 5.58
CA PHE A 175 13.82 -3.39 5.90
C PHE A 175 14.51 -3.78 7.22
N ASN A 176 13.89 -4.63 8.06
CA ASN A 176 14.44 -5.08 9.35
C ASN A 176 15.58 -6.13 9.26
N GLY A 177 15.81 -6.72 8.08
CA GLY A 177 16.68 -7.90 7.92
C GLY A 177 17.87 -7.75 6.97
N GLY A 178 18.26 -6.53 6.60
CA GLY A 178 19.21 -6.31 5.51
C GLY A 178 18.58 -6.62 4.15
N VAL A 179 18.95 -5.84 3.15
CA VAL A 179 18.42 -5.87 1.79
C VAL A 179 18.44 -7.31 1.24
N ARG A 180 17.29 -7.99 1.21
CA ARG A 180 17.08 -9.08 0.26
C ARG A 180 16.74 -8.42 -1.07
N ALA A 181 17.76 -8.30 -1.91
CA ALA A 181 17.65 -8.02 -3.33
C ALA A 181 16.83 -9.13 -4.01
#